data_AF-A0A2V6E5S5-F1
#
_entry.id   AF-A0A2V6E5S5-F1
#
_cell.length_a   1.000
_cell.length_b   1.000
_cell.length_c   1.000
_cell.angle_alpha   90.00
_cell.angle_beta   90.00
_cell.angle_gamma   90.00
#
_symmetry.space_group_name_H-M   'P 1'
#
loop_
_entity.id
_entity.type
_entity.pdbx_description
1 polymer ?
#
loop_
_entity_poly.entity_id
_entity_poly.type
_entity_poly.pdbx_seq_one_letter_code
_entity_poly.pdbx_strand_id
1 'polypeptide(L)'
;MPRFKETISVDDYVIDVLMRDLVGHDQQPAAYFVYLHLYRQAARTKWRPVSASLRTLAQATGLSKSAVQTALENLRRRELIVTTSDHATATPRHRVLRHWRK
;
A
#
# COMPACT_ATOMS: atom_id res chain seq x y z
N MET A 1 20.88 1.37 -16.69
CA MET A 1 20.57 1.90 -15.34
C MET A 1 19.20 2.57 -15.37
N PRO A 2 18.24 2.18 -14.52
CA PRO A 2 16.96 2.89 -14.47
C PRO A 2 17.23 4.32 -14.01
N ARG A 3 16.88 5.30 -14.86
CA ARG A 3 16.97 6.72 -14.53
C ARG A 3 15.85 7.03 -13.54
N PHE A 4 16.18 7.12 -12.24
CA PHE A 4 15.28 7.62 -11.21
C PHE A 4 15.08 9.13 -11.41
N LYS A 5 14.13 9.52 -12.27
CA LYS A 5 13.88 10.94 -12.61
C LYS A 5 12.88 11.64 -11.69
N GLU A 6 12.09 10.88 -10.91
CA GLU A 6 11.00 11.43 -10.12
C GLU A 6 11.13 11.03 -8.66
N THR A 7 11.38 12.04 -7.82
CA THR A 7 11.31 11.93 -6.36
C THR A 7 9.85 11.92 -5.91
N ILE A 8 9.55 11.16 -4.86
CA ILE A 8 8.23 11.14 -4.22
C ILE A 8 8.42 11.59 -2.79
N SER A 9 7.70 12.63 -2.38
CA SER A 9 7.65 13.05 -0.98
C SER A 9 6.93 11.99 -0.15
N VAL A 10 7.64 11.48 0.86
CA VAL A 10 7.10 10.56 1.85
C VAL A 10 6.90 11.36 3.14
N ASP A 11 5.74 11.22 3.77
CA ASP A 11 5.47 11.86 5.06
C ASP A 11 6.31 11.22 6.16
N ASP A 12 6.81 12.01 7.11
CA ASP A 12 7.57 11.51 8.27
C ASP A 12 6.80 10.43 9.02
N TYR A 13 5.47 10.58 9.14
CA TYR A 13 4.58 9.56 9.72
C TYR A 13 4.79 8.17 9.09
N VAL A 14 4.98 8.10 7.77
CA VAL A 14 5.13 6.82 7.05
C VAL A 14 6.45 6.13 7.42
N ILE A 15 7.51 6.91 7.71
CA ILE A 15 8.84 6.38 8.04
C ILE A 15 8.97 6.13 9.54
N ASP A 16 8.59 7.10 10.36
CA ASP A 16 8.90 7.10 11.80
C ASP A 16 7.86 6.32 12.64
N VAL A 17 6.59 6.36 12.22
CA VAL A 17 5.48 5.77 12.95
C VAL A 17 4.98 4.51 12.25
N LEU A 18 4.54 4.64 11.00
CA LEU A 18 3.87 3.56 10.29
C LEU A 18 4.78 2.34 10.07
N MET A 19 6.06 2.56 9.78
CA MET A 19 7.03 1.47 9.65
C MET A 19 7.15 0.71 10.98
N ARG A 20 7.30 1.42 12.09
CA ARG A 20 7.41 0.80 13.43
C ARG A 20 6.14 0.04 13.80
N ASP A 21 4.98 0.60 13.50
CA ASP A 21 3.69 -0.02 13.80
C ASP A 21 3.48 -1.29 12.97
N LEU A 22 3.70 -1.24 11.66
CA LEU A 22 3.46 -2.40 10.80
C LEU A 22 4.53 -3.48 10.96
N VAL A 23 5.81 -3.10 11.06
CA VAL A 23 6.93 -4.05 11.14
C VAL A 23 7.13 -4.55 12.56
N GLY A 24 7.11 -3.65 13.54
CA GLY A 24 7.43 -3.95 14.94
C GLY A 24 6.21 -4.38 15.75
N HIS A 25 5.13 -3.59 15.75
CA HIS A 25 3.96 -3.93 16.56
C HIS A 25 3.16 -5.08 15.95
N ASP A 26 2.84 -4.97 14.66
CA ASP A 26 2.01 -5.96 13.97
C ASP A 26 2.78 -7.19 13.49
N GLN A 27 4.11 -7.11 13.46
CA GLN A 27 4.96 -8.15 12.89
C GLN A 27 4.59 -8.45 11.42
N GLN A 28 4.19 -7.42 10.66
CA GLN A 28 3.81 -7.51 9.25
C GLN A 28 4.68 -6.63 8.34
N PRO A 29 5.94 -7.01 8.06
CA PRO A 29 6.79 -6.31 7.09
C PRO A 29 6.17 -6.22 5.69
N ALA A 30 5.45 -7.27 5.28
CA ALA A 30 4.74 -7.30 4.00
C ALA A 30 3.69 -6.17 3.89
N ALA A 31 2.99 -5.84 4.98
CA ALA A 31 2.02 -4.76 5.01
C ALA A 31 2.67 -3.41 4.73
N TYR A 32 3.85 -3.16 5.32
CA TYR A 32 4.60 -1.94 5.07
C TYR A 32 5.02 -1.79 3.60
N PHE A 33 5.56 -2.85 2.99
CA PHE A 33 5.97 -2.80 1.58
C PHE A 33 4.80 -2.64 0.61
N VAL A 34 3.67 -3.33 0.87
CA VAL A 34 2.44 -3.14 0.09
C VAL A 34 1.93 -1.72 0.24
N TYR A 35 1.92 -1.16 1.45
CA TYR A 35 1.53 0.22 1.69
C TYR A 35 2.42 1.20 0.93
N LEU A 36 3.75 1.08 1.02
CA LEU A 36 4.68 1.96 0.30
C LEU A 36 4.49 1.90 -1.21
N HIS A 37 4.24 0.70 -1.77
CA HIS A 37 3.95 0.54 -3.18
C HIS A 37 2.69 1.31 -3.59
N LEU A 38 1.59 1.13 -2.85
CA LEU A 38 0.33 1.83 -3.08
C LEU A 38 0.48 3.35 -2.87
N TYR A 39 1.21 3.79 -1.84
CA TYR A 39 1.50 5.19 -1.54
C TYR A 39 2.22 5.85 -2.71
N ARG A 40 3.27 5.20 -3.24
CA ARG A 40 4.01 5.68 -4.41
C ARG A 40 3.10 5.81 -5.64
N GLN A 41 2.28 4.80 -5.91
CA GLN A 41 1.37 4.84 -7.06
C GLN A 41 0.30 5.93 -6.90
N ALA A 42 -0.29 6.05 -5.72
CA ALA A 42 -1.26 7.09 -5.40
C ALA A 42 -0.64 8.49 -5.50
N ALA A 43 0.56 8.71 -4.97
CA ALA A 43 1.25 10.00 -5.05
C ALA A 43 1.45 10.46 -6.51
N ARG A 44 1.82 9.54 -7.40
CA ARG A 44 1.98 9.83 -8.84
C ARG A 44 0.67 10.11 -9.57
N THR A 45 -0.44 9.60 -9.07
CA THR A 45 -1.77 9.78 -9.68
C THR A 45 -2.62 10.82 -8.95
N LYS A 46 -2.01 11.74 -8.19
CA LYS A 46 -2.69 12.77 -7.40
C LYS A 46 -3.70 12.17 -6.40
N TRP A 47 -3.30 11.09 -5.73
CA TRP A 47 -4.05 10.38 -4.69
C TRP A 47 -5.36 9.71 -5.15
N ARG A 48 -5.44 9.37 -6.44
CA ARG A 48 -6.53 8.56 -6.97
C ARG A 48 -6.43 7.10 -6.48
N PRO A 49 -7.57 6.38 -6.36
CA PRO A 49 -7.54 4.95 -6.06
C PRO A 49 -6.69 4.18 -7.08
N VAL A 50 -5.91 3.23 -6.58
CA VAL A 50 -5.00 2.39 -7.35
C VAL A 50 -5.70 1.08 -7.70
N SER A 51 -5.92 0.82 -8.98
CA SER A 51 -6.42 -0.47 -9.45
C SER A 51 -5.29 -1.49 -9.48
N ALA A 52 -5.31 -2.49 -8.61
CA ALA A 52 -4.27 -3.51 -8.59
C ALA A 52 -4.83 -4.85 -8.09
N SER A 53 -4.54 -5.94 -8.80
CA SER A 53 -4.87 -7.29 -8.32
C SER A 53 -3.83 -7.79 -7.31
N LEU A 54 -4.16 -8.82 -6.53
CA LEU A 54 -3.18 -9.50 -5.67
C LEU A 54 -1.94 -9.96 -6.44
N ARG A 55 -2.12 -10.45 -7.67
CA ARG A 55 -1.01 -10.88 -8.54
C ARG A 55 -0.12 -9.71 -8.93
N THR A 56 -0.72 -8.58 -9.30
CA THR A 56 0.01 -7.37 -9.70
C THR A 56 0.84 -6.84 -8.53
N LEU A 57 0.25 -6.78 -7.34
CA LEU A 57 0.93 -6.34 -6.12
C LEU A 57 2.05 -7.30 -5.72
N ALA A 58 1.82 -8.61 -5.78
CA ALA A 58 2.84 -9.62 -5.50
C ALA A 58 4.05 -9.46 -6.42
N GLN A 59 3.81 -9.32 -7.73
CA GLN A 59 4.89 -9.10 -8.70
C GLN A 59 5.64 -7.79 -8.45
N ALA A 60 4.93 -6.70 -8.14
CA ALA A 60 5.53 -5.38 -7.99
C ALA A 60 6.29 -5.21 -6.66
N THR A 61 5.93 -5.98 -5.64
CA THR A 61 6.58 -5.96 -4.32
C THR A 61 7.58 -7.09 -4.12
N GLY A 62 7.59 -8.10 -5.00
CA GLY A 62 8.39 -9.32 -4.84
C GLY A 62 7.86 -10.29 -3.77
N LEU A 63 6.68 -10.03 -3.21
CA LEU A 63 6.05 -10.85 -2.18
C LEU A 63 5.24 -12.00 -2.78
N SER A 64 4.94 -13.01 -1.96
CA SER A 64 3.97 -14.04 -2.33
C SER A 64 2.54 -13.46 -2.36
N LYS A 65 1.63 -14.09 -3.11
CA LYS A 65 0.22 -13.66 -3.15
C LYS A 65 -0.45 -13.70 -1.78
N SER A 66 -0.17 -14.74 -0.98
CA SER A 66 -0.71 -14.87 0.38
C SER A 66 -0.19 -13.78 1.30
N ALA A 67 1.10 -13.43 1.21
CA ALA A 67 1.67 -12.31 1.99
C ALA A 67 1.02 -10.98 1.62
N VAL A 68 0.76 -10.72 0.33
CA VAL A 68 0.03 -9.53 -0.11
C VAL A 68 -1.41 -9.54 0.38
N GLN A 69 -2.08 -10.69 0.36
CA GLN A 69 -3.44 -10.81 0.85
C GLN A 69 -3.53 -10.46 2.35
N THR A 70 -2.70 -11.09 3.18
CA THR A 70 -2.62 -10.80 4.63
C THR A 70 -2.24 -9.34 4.88
N ALA A 71 -1.30 -8.79 4.11
CA ALA A 71 -0.93 -7.38 4.16
C ALA A 71 -2.13 -6.47 3.89
N LEU A 72 -2.92 -6.72 2.83
CA LEU A 72 -4.11 -5.91 2.52
C LEU A 72 -5.20 -6.06 3.58
N GLU A 73 -5.36 -7.22 4.21
CA GLU A 73 -6.26 -7.42 5.36
C GLU A 73 -5.82 -6.56 6.55
N ASN A 74 -4.53 -6.58 6.89
CA ASN A 74 -3.96 -5.77 7.96
C ASN A 74 -4.12 -4.26 7.70
N LEU A 75 -3.77 -3.79 6.51
CA LEU A 75 -3.89 -2.38 6.14
C LEU A 75 -5.35 -1.89 6.15
N ARG A 76 -6.32 -2.75 5.79
CA ARG A 76 -7.75 -2.43 5.91
C ARG A 76 -8.18 -2.36 7.36
N ARG A 77 -7.77 -3.33 8.19
CA ARG A 77 -8.07 -3.36 9.63
C ARG A 77 -7.54 -2.12 10.35
N ARG A 78 -6.36 -1.62 9.95
CA ARG A 78 -5.76 -0.40 10.47
C ARG A 78 -6.25 0.90 9.82
N GLU A 79 -7.24 0.83 8.93
CA GLU A 79 -7.81 2.00 8.23
C GLU A 79 -6.75 2.83 7.46
N LEU A 80 -5.71 2.16 6.97
CA LEU A 80 -4.66 2.76 6.15
C LEU A 80 -5.01 2.71 4.66
N ILE A 81 -5.90 1.80 4.28
CA ILE A 81 -6.46 1.71 2.92
C ILE A 81 -7.96 1.39 2.98
N VAL A 82 -8.68 1.81 1.93
CA VAL A 82 -10.01 1.31 1.60
C VAL A 82 -9.91 0.54 0.29
N THR A 83 -10.47 -0.65 0.26
CA THR A 83 -10.53 -1.48 -0.97
C THR A 83 -11.96 -1.61 -1.43
N THR A 84 -12.21 -1.27 -2.69
CA THR A 84 -13.54 -1.41 -3.34
C THR A 84 -13.41 -2.28 -4.58
N SER A 85 -14.42 -3.10 -4.86
CA SER A 85 -14.54 -3.85 -6.11
C SER A 85 -15.98 -3.77 -6.60
N ASP A 86 -16.18 -3.66 -7.91
CA ASP A 86 -17.54 -3.59 -8.49
C ASP A 86 -18.25 -4.95 -8.50
N HIS A 87 -17.48 -6.04 -8.49
CA HIS A 87 -17.96 -7.43 -8.49
C HIS A 87 -16.84 -8.38 -8.03
N ALA A 88 -17.17 -9.66 -7.78
CA ALA A 88 -16.25 -10.64 -7.20
C ALA A 88 -14.96 -10.85 -8.03
N THR A 89 -15.04 -10.72 -9.36
CA THR A 89 -13.92 -10.92 -10.28
C THR A 89 -13.30 -9.61 -10.79
N ALA A 90 -13.84 -8.45 -10.39
CA ALA A 90 -13.30 -7.16 -10.79
C ALA A 90 -11.91 -6.95 -10.17
N THR A 91 -11.06 -6.20 -10.87
CA THR A 91 -9.79 -5.77 -10.28
C THR A 91 -10.09 -4.78 -9.16
N PRO A 92 -9.67 -5.05 -7.91
CA PRO A 92 -9.98 -4.18 -6.80
C PRO A 92 -9.23 -2.84 -6.93
N ARG A 93 -9.86 -1.80 -6.39
CA ARG A 93 -9.34 -0.44 -6.29
C ARG A 93 -8.99 -0.14 -4.85
N HIS A 94 -7.74 0.23 -4.60
CA HIS A 94 -7.20 0.54 -3.29
C HIS A 94 -6.99 2.05 -3.14
N ARG A 95 -7.72 2.69 -2.24
CA ARG A 95 -7.52 4.09 -1.86
C ARG A 95 -6.63 4.16 -0.62
N VAL A 96 -5.52 4.88 -0.71
CA VAL A 96 -4.63 5.15 0.44
C VAL A 96 -5.28 6.21 1.33
N LEU A 97 -5.41 5.89 2.61
CA LEU A 97 -5.85 6.82 3.65
C LEU A 97 -4.62 7.44 4.32
N ARG A 98 -4.71 8.72 4.64
CA ARG A 98 -3.65 9.52 5.29
C ARG A 98 -4.26 10.31 6.43
N HIS A 99 -4.85 9.61 7.38
CA HIS A 99 -5.65 10.21 8.47
C HIS A 99 -4.83 11.15 9.36
N TRP A 100 -3.50 10.98 9.43
CA TRP A 100 -2.57 11.86 10.16
C TRP A 100 -2.39 13.25 9.55
N ARG A 101 -2.87 13.49 8.33
CA ARG A 101 -2.83 14.82 7.70
C ARG A 101 -4.05 15.68 8.03
N LYS A 102 -4.96 15.20 8.88
CA LYS A 102 -6.13 15.95 9.33
C LYS A 102 -5.78 16.87 10.49
#